data_AF-A0A6A9SJA6-F1
#
_entry.id   AF-A0A6A9SJA6-F1
#
_cell.length_a   1.000
_cell.length_b   1.000
_cell.length_c   1.000
_cell.angle_alpha   90.00
_cell.angle_beta   90.00
_cell.angle_gamma   90.00
#
_symmetry.space_group_name_H-M   'P 1'
#
loop_
_entity.id
_entity.type
_entity.pdbx_description
1 polymer ?
#
loop_
_entity_poly.entity_id
_entity_poly.type
_entity_poly.pdbx_seq_one_letter_code
_entity_poly.pdbx_strand_id
1 'polypeptide(L)'
;MNRRQYLAVSTAALSGLAGCLGDTEYTISSVETEDDSHPLALDVTVVDRDIEIESPGRLDITLRNTGTQDLSIKNTGVWPLGVLGLVSAGDSGSLDILLLTDEYAEVDTVEIRPNGANKDNAPLTGTLEAGESIERQYELIGRRVSTAGTYTLQGYFDEVPLSYRTDEDADWVAYHPSVSVTLTEQSVLP
;
A
#
# COMPACT_ATOMS: atom_id res chain seq x y z
N MET A 1 18.93 -71.12 13.64
CA MET A 1 19.43 -70.58 12.36
C MET A 1 20.48 -69.53 12.64
N ASN A 2 21.56 -69.63 11.89
CA ASN A 2 22.71 -68.74 11.83
C ASN A 2 22.35 -67.39 11.21
N ARG A 3 22.81 -66.26 11.78
CA ARG A 3 23.72 -65.27 11.17
C ARG A 3 23.68 -63.93 11.91
N ARG A 4 24.80 -63.62 12.57
CA ARG A 4 25.30 -62.24 12.78
C ARG A 4 25.34 -61.53 11.43
N GLN A 5 25.22 -60.19 11.40
CA GLN A 5 26.17 -59.32 10.68
C GLN A 5 25.84 -57.80 10.79
N TYR A 6 26.91 -57.09 11.16
CA TYR A 6 27.34 -55.71 10.84
C TYR A 6 26.55 -54.47 11.29
N LEU A 7 27.16 -53.80 12.28
CA LEU A 7 27.24 -52.34 12.40
C LEU A 7 27.49 -51.67 11.05
N ALA A 8 26.62 -50.74 10.69
CA ALA A 8 26.93 -49.66 9.75
C ALA A 8 26.81 -48.35 10.53
N VAL A 9 27.96 -47.82 10.93
CA VAL A 9 28.11 -46.40 11.25
C VAL A 9 28.06 -45.67 9.92
N SER A 10 27.07 -44.79 9.77
CA SER A 10 27.04 -43.81 8.70
C SER A 10 27.00 -42.42 9.34
N THR A 11 28.19 -41.90 9.63
CA THR A 11 28.43 -40.47 9.74
C THR A 11 28.25 -39.88 8.35
N ALA A 12 27.21 -39.07 8.14
CA ALA A 12 27.15 -38.20 6.97
C ALA A 12 26.30 -36.96 7.27
N ALA A 13 27.04 -35.85 7.38
CA ALA A 13 26.66 -34.48 7.08
C ALA A 13 25.64 -33.78 8.00
N LEU A 14 26.21 -33.11 9.01
CA LEU A 14 25.82 -31.73 9.32
C LEU A 14 26.10 -30.87 8.08
N SER A 15 25.21 -30.93 7.10
CA SER A 15 25.10 -29.90 6.08
C SER A 15 24.24 -28.81 6.67
N GLY A 16 24.81 -27.63 6.87
CA GLY A 16 24.07 -26.48 7.37
C GLY A 16 22.78 -26.27 6.58
N LEU A 17 21.68 -26.08 7.30
CA LEU A 17 20.58 -25.26 6.79
C LEU A 17 21.09 -23.81 6.75
N ALA A 18 22.05 -23.57 5.86
CA ALA A 18 22.36 -22.25 5.37
C ALA A 18 21.17 -21.85 4.49
N GLY A 19 20.37 -20.91 5.00
CA GLY A 19 19.45 -20.11 4.22
C GLY A 19 18.31 -20.88 3.54
N CYS A 20 17.24 -21.20 4.28
CA CYS A 20 16.02 -20.53 3.82
C CYS A 20 16.30 -19.06 4.11
N LEU A 21 16.64 -18.30 3.07
CA LEU A 21 16.46 -16.86 3.12
C LEU A 21 14.99 -16.70 3.52
N GLY A 22 14.72 -16.55 4.82
CA GLY A 22 13.41 -16.13 5.26
C GLY A 22 13.19 -14.81 4.55
N ASP A 23 12.12 -14.71 3.77
CA ASP A 23 11.82 -13.45 3.12
C ASP A 23 11.84 -12.37 4.20
N THR A 24 12.44 -11.23 3.90
CA THR A 24 12.52 -10.12 4.86
C THR A 24 11.10 -9.70 5.20
N GLU A 25 10.77 -9.76 6.49
CA GLU A 25 9.51 -9.22 7.01
C GLU A 25 9.73 -7.78 7.46
N TYR A 26 8.67 -6.98 7.39
CA TYR A 26 8.73 -5.55 7.65
C TYR A 26 7.70 -5.16 8.69
N THR A 27 7.87 -3.98 9.27
CA THR A 27 6.88 -3.39 10.16
C THR A 27 6.72 -1.91 9.85
N ILE A 28 5.48 -1.42 9.95
CA ILE A 28 5.12 0.00 9.82
C ILE A 28 5.53 0.70 11.11
N SER A 29 6.70 1.33 11.07
CA SER A 29 7.31 2.00 12.23
C SER A 29 6.69 3.37 12.51
N SER A 30 6.31 4.10 11.46
CA SER A 30 5.63 5.40 11.57
C SER A 30 4.77 5.68 10.34
N VAL A 31 3.74 6.49 10.56
CA VAL A 31 2.95 7.15 9.53
C VAL A 31 2.86 8.62 9.93
N GLU A 32 3.24 9.50 9.02
CA GLU A 32 3.25 10.94 9.20
C GLU A 32 2.34 11.56 8.14
N THR A 33 1.49 12.49 8.56
CA THR A 33 0.59 13.25 7.70
C THR A 33 0.81 14.71 8.02
N GLU A 34 1.02 15.53 6.99
CA GLU A 34 1.13 16.99 7.16
C GLU A 34 -0.23 17.64 6.89
N ASP A 35 -0.62 18.55 7.78
CA ASP A 35 -1.80 19.37 7.57
C ASP A 35 -1.55 20.34 6.41
N ASP A 36 -2.52 20.36 5.52
CA ASP A 36 -2.36 20.92 4.20
C ASP A 36 -3.55 21.84 3.94
N SER A 37 -3.32 23.06 3.44
CA SER A 37 -4.34 24.14 3.41
C SER A 37 -5.48 23.95 2.39
N HIS A 38 -5.69 22.73 1.92
CA HIS A 38 -6.69 22.35 0.93
C HIS A 38 -8.03 22.02 1.62
N PRO A 39 -9.17 22.10 0.91
CA PRO A 39 -10.46 21.64 1.44
C PRO A 39 -10.56 20.11 1.53
N LEU A 40 -9.53 19.38 1.12
CA LEU A 40 -9.39 17.94 1.30
C LEU A 40 -8.31 17.63 2.33
N ALA A 41 -8.67 16.84 3.33
CA ALA A 41 -7.75 16.20 4.26
C ALA A 41 -7.71 14.70 3.99
N LEU A 42 -6.52 14.12 4.08
CA LEU A 42 -6.31 12.68 3.97
C LEU A 42 -5.58 12.20 5.22
N ASP A 43 -6.27 11.42 6.04
CA ASP A 43 -5.75 10.87 7.29
C ASP A 43 -5.42 9.39 7.10
N VAL A 44 -4.32 8.92 7.69
CA VAL A 44 -3.91 7.52 7.63
C VAL A 44 -3.70 6.97 9.04
N THR A 45 -4.43 5.91 9.37
CA THR A 45 -4.33 5.19 10.65
C THR A 45 -3.77 3.80 10.43
N VAL A 46 -2.78 3.41 11.23
CA VAL A 46 -2.25 2.04 11.18
C VAL A 46 -3.13 1.10 11.99
N VAL A 47 -3.73 0.12 11.31
CA VAL A 47 -4.57 -0.93 11.90
C VAL A 47 -3.73 -2.13 12.29
N ASP A 48 -2.83 -2.55 11.40
CA ASP A 48 -1.86 -3.61 11.64
C ASP A 48 -0.48 -3.15 11.14
N ARG A 49 0.52 -3.24 12.02
CA ARG A 49 1.88 -2.79 11.73
C ARG A 49 2.70 -3.87 11.06
N ASP A 50 2.42 -5.13 11.33
CA ASP A 50 3.31 -6.21 10.94
C ASP A 50 3.01 -6.63 9.51
N ILE A 51 4.06 -6.67 8.69
CA ILE A 51 4.03 -7.00 7.27
C ILE A 51 4.85 -8.28 7.11
N GLU A 52 4.18 -9.40 7.34
CA GLU A 52 4.71 -10.74 7.20
C GLU A 52 4.47 -11.28 5.79
N ILE A 53 5.07 -12.42 5.47
CA ILE A 53 4.87 -13.09 4.17
C ILE A 53 3.40 -13.50 3.99
N GLU A 54 2.78 -14.00 5.07
CA GLU A 54 1.43 -14.55 5.07
C GLU A 54 0.38 -13.59 5.67
N SER A 55 0.80 -12.49 6.29
CA SER A 55 -0.08 -11.49 6.89
C SER A 55 0.30 -10.07 6.46
N PRO A 56 -0.58 -9.32 5.77
CA PRO A 56 -0.28 -7.95 5.38
C PRO A 56 -0.41 -6.98 6.54
N GLY A 57 0.41 -5.92 6.51
CA GLY A 57 0.13 -4.71 7.28
C GLY A 57 -1.13 -4.02 6.75
N ARG A 58 -1.83 -3.29 7.62
CA ARG A 58 -3.13 -2.68 7.30
C ARG A 58 -3.16 -1.21 7.68
N LEU A 59 -3.66 -0.39 6.76
CA LEU A 59 -3.84 1.05 6.90
C LEU A 59 -5.30 1.39 6.63
N ASP A 60 -5.93 2.16 7.51
CA ASP A 60 -7.18 2.85 7.18
C ASP A 60 -6.83 4.24 6.65
N ILE A 61 -7.32 4.53 5.45
CA ILE A 61 -7.14 5.82 4.78
C ILE A 61 -8.50 6.51 4.70
N THR A 62 -8.60 7.67 5.32
CA THR A 62 -9.81 8.50 5.33
C THR A 62 -9.60 9.74 4.48
N LEU A 63 -10.41 9.90 3.44
CA LEU A 63 -10.52 11.15 2.70
C LEU A 63 -11.69 11.96 3.26
N ARG A 64 -11.47 13.23 3.58
CA ARG A 64 -12.47 14.12 4.16
C ARG A 64 -12.52 15.46 3.47
N ASN A 65 -13.73 15.93 3.18
CA ASN A 65 -13.97 17.30 2.78
C ASN A 65 -14.07 18.19 4.03
N THR A 66 -13.02 18.95 4.31
CA THR A 66 -12.94 19.89 5.44
C THR A 66 -13.47 21.28 5.07
N GLY A 67 -13.82 21.49 3.80
CA GLY A 67 -14.41 22.71 3.28
C GLY A 67 -15.89 22.88 3.66
N THR A 68 -16.43 24.02 3.26
CA THR A 68 -17.85 24.37 3.47
C THR A 68 -18.71 24.18 2.22
N GLN A 69 -18.14 23.67 1.14
CA GLN A 69 -18.80 23.41 -0.13
C GLN A 69 -18.59 21.96 -0.54
N ASP A 70 -19.52 21.40 -1.31
CA ASP A 70 -19.37 20.07 -1.90
C ASP A 70 -18.22 20.07 -2.90
N LEU A 71 -17.51 18.94 -2.96
CA LEU A 71 -16.40 18.75 -3.87
C LEU A 71 -16.74 17.66 -4.89
N SER A 72 -16.58 17.99 -6.17
CA SER A 72 -16.46 16.97 -7.20
C SER A 72 -15.06 16.37 -7.12
N ILE A 73 -14.96 15.05 -6.97
CA ILE A 73 -13.72 14.28 -6.99
C ILE A 73 -13.61 13.54 -8.31
N LYS A 74 -12.42 13.54 -8.92
CA LYS A 74 -12.09 12.81 -10.14
C LYS A 74 -10.83 11.99 -9.96
N ASN A 75 -10.91 10.73 -10.35
CA ASN A 75 -9.80 9.79 -10.29
C ASN A 75 -9.96 8.70 -11.35
N THR A 76 -9.11 7.67 -11.33
CA THR A 76 -9.27 6.47 -12.15
C THR A 76 -9.02 5.22 -11.29
N GLY A 77 -9.53 4.07 -11.71
CA GLY A 77 -9.52 2.84 -10.89
C GLY A 77 -10.77 2.75 -10.02
N VAL A 78 -10.67 3.06 -8.72
CA VAL A 78 -11.80 3.00 -7.77
C VAL A 78 -12.03 4.35 -7.09
N TRP A 79 -13.25 4.87 -7.13
CA TRP A 79 -13.59 6.12 -6.47
C TRP A 79 -13.63 5.97 -4.93
N PRO A 80 -13.14 6.92 -4.12
CA PRO A 80 -12.59 8.24 -4.51
C PRO A 80 -11.07 8.32 -4.63
N LEU A 81 -10.34 7.34 -4.10
CA LEU A 81 -8.87 7.42 -3.92
C LEU A 81 -8.06 6.86 -5.09
N GLY A 82 -8.70 6.16 -6.02
CA GLY A 82 -8.08 5.55 -7.18
C GLY A 82 -7.33 4.28 -6.83
N VAL A 83 -6.24 4.04 -7.53
CA VAL A 83 -5.30 2.97 -7.17
C VAL A 83 -4.13 3.62 -6.44
N LEU A 84 -3.90 3.25 -5.19
CA LEU A 84 -2.87 3.86 -4.35
C LEU A 84 -1.56 3.06 -4.35
N GLY A 85 -0.45 3.79 -4.26
CA GLY A 85 0.89 3.23 -4.12
C GLY A 85 1.76 4.01 -3.15
N LEU A 86 2.89 3.41 -2.81
CA LEU A 86 3.95 4.02 -2.01
C LEU A 86 5.21 4.13 -2.88
N VAL A 87 5.77 5.34 -2.96
CA VAL A 87 7.02 5.65 -3.70
C VAL A 87 8.13 5.91 -2.70
N SER A 88 9.30 5.28 -2.85
CA SER A 88 10.45 5.57 -2.00
C SER A 88 10.89 7.04 -2.14
N ALA A 89 11.16 7.70 -1.02
CA ALA A 89 11.60 9.08 -1.01
C ALA A 89 12.93 9.25 -1.78
N GLY A 90 12.89 9.97 -2.91
CA GLY A 90 14.08 10.31 -3.70
C GLY A 90 14.27 9.48 -4.98
N ASP A 91 13.39 8.52 -5.27
CA ASP A 91 13.36 7.82 -6.55
C ASP A 91 12.24 8.37 -7.46
N SER A 92 12.54 8.59 -8.74
CA SER A 92 11.62 9.23 -9.70
C SER A 92 11.14 8.28 -10.80
N GLY A 93 11.27 6.96 -10.61
CA GLY A 93 11.14 5.99 -11.70
C GLY A 93 10.24 4.76 -11.47
N SER A 94 10.08 4.27 -10.24
CA SER A 94 9.21 3.13 -9.94
C SER A 94 8.38 3.37 -8.68
N LEU A 95 7.07 3.17 -8.79
CA LEU A 95 6.22 2.97 -7.62
C LEU A 95 6.51 1.59 -7.07
N ASP A 96 7.08 1.55 -5.87
CA ASP A 96 7.67 0.34 -5.31
C ASP A 96 6.60 -0.60 -4.76
N ILE A 97 5.55 -0.05 -4.12
CA ILE A 97 4.57 -0.87 -3.40
C ILE A 97 3.15 -0.46 -3.79
N LEU A 98 2.42 -1.37 -4.44
CA LEU A 98 0.97 -1.25 -4.67
C LEU A 98 0.21 -1.63 -3.40
N LEU A 99 -0.58 -0.69 -2.87
CA LEU A 99 -1.53 -0.93 -1.79
C LEU A 99 -2.77 -1.64 -2.32
N LEU A 100 -3.23 -2.70 -1.64
CA LEU A 100 -4.41 -3.46 -2.05
C LEU A 100 -5.63 -3.10 -1.22
N THR A 101 -6.82 -3.19 -1.82
CA THR A 101 -8.09 -3.11 -1.10
C THR A 101 -9.08 -4.08 -1.76
N ASP A 102 -10.04 -4.59 -0.99
CA ASP A 102 -11.03 -5.55 -1.48
C ASP A 102 -11.88 -4.97 -2.62
N GLU A 103 -12.08 -3.64 -2.64
CA GLU A 103 -12.86 -2.95 -3.66
C GLU A 103 -12.29 -3.11 -5.07
N TYR A 104 -10.98 -3.35 -5.20
CA TYR A 104 -10.39 -3.63 -6.51
C TYR A 104 -10.91 -4.93 -7.13
N ALA A 105 -11.36 -5.88 -6.32
CA ALA A 105 -11.98 -7.12 -6.80
C ALA A 105 -13.46 -6.96 -7.14
N GLU A 106 -14.08 -5.85 -6.74
CA GLU A 106 -15.50 -5.57 -6.95
C GLU A 106 -15.77 -4.74 -8.21
N VAL A 107 -14.71 -4.23 -8.86
CA VAL A 107 -14.81 -3.38 -10.05
C VAL A 107 -14.10 -3.99 -11.26
N ASP A 108 -14.59 -3.69 -12.46
CA ASP A 108 -13.95 -4.11 -13.72
C ASP A 108 -12.84 -3.13 -14.19
N THR A 109 -12.69 -1.98 -13.51
CA THR A 109 -11.75 -0.91 -13.87
C THR A 109 -10.34 -1.14 -13.36
N VAL A 110 -10.12 -2.13 -12.48
CA VAL A 110 -8.81 -2.46 -11.91
C VAL A 110 -8.58 -3.96 -11.99
N GLU A 111 -7.40 -4.37 -12.46
CA GLU A 111 -6.98 -5.77 -12.51
C GLU A 111 -5.69 -5.93 -11.71
N ILE A 112 -5.75 -6.68 -10.60
CA ILE A 112 -4.59 -6.96 -9.76
C ILE A 112 -3.86 -8.19 -10.29
N ARG A 113 -2.54 -8.05 -10.48
CA ARG A 113 -1.64 -9.12 -10.93
C ARG A 113 -0.61 -9.43 -9.84
N PRO A 114 0.08 -10.59 -9.91
CA PRO A 114 1.09 -10.95 -8.91
C PRO A 114 2.16 -9.85 -8.72
N ASN A 115 2.64 -9.26 -9.81
CA ASN A 115 3.75 -8.31 -9.83
C ASN A 115 3.34 -6.89 -10.25
N GLY A 116 2.08 -6.50 -10.06
CA GLY A 116 1.60 -5.17 -10.41
C GLY A 116 0.09 -5.12 -10.54
N ALA A 117 -0.40 -4.14 -11.29
CA ALA A 117 -1.80 -4.00 -11.64
C ALA A 117 -1.96 -3.42 -13.03
N ASN A 118 -3.18 -3.45 -13.54
CA ASN A 118 -3.64 -2.67 -14.68
C ASN A 118 -4.89 -1.88 -14.27
N LYS A 119 -5.15 -0.75 -14.95
CA LYS A 119 -6.40 -0.01 -14.81
C LYS A 119 -6.98 0.39 -16.16
N ASP A 120 -8.30 0.56 -16.20
CA ASP A 120 -8.93 1.39 -17.21
C ASP A 120 -8.56 2.88 -16.93
N ASN A 121 -8.39 3.64 -18.00
CA ASN A 121 -8.15 5.08 -17.95
C ASN A 121 -9.45 5.90 -18.03
N ALA A 122 -10.62 5.26 -18.06
CA ALA A 122 -11.90 5.93 -17.93
C ALA A 122 -11.97 6.70 -16.60
N PRO A 123 -12.13 8.03 -16.61
CA PRO A 123 -12.21 8.82 -15.39
C PRO A 123 -13.52 8.51 -14.66
N LEU A 124 -13.42 8.32 -13.35
CA LEU A 124 -14.54 8.26 -12.43
C LEU A 124 -14.72 9.63 -11.80
N THR A 125 -15.97 10.04 -11.64
CA THR A 125 -16.33 11.27 -10.92
C THR A 125 -17.42 11.00 -9.92
N GLY A 126 -17.28 11.55 -8.72
CA GLY A 126 -18.28 11.47 -7.67
C GLY A 126 -18.18 12.68 -6.75
N THR A 127 -19.25 12.95 -6.01
CA THR A 127 -19.33 14.08 -5.07
C THR A 127 -18.93 13.62 -3.67
N LEU A 128 -18.15 14.45 -2.98
CA LEU A 128 -17.88 14.37 -1.56
C LEU A 128 -18.49 15.62 -0.91
N GLU A 129 -19.60 15.44 -0.19
CA GLU A 129 -20.37 16.55 0.40
C GLU A 129 -19.54 17.32 1.43
N ALA A 130 -19.92 18.57 1.70
CA ALA A 130 -19.27 19.38 2.73
C ALA A 130 -19.29 18.68 4.11
N GLY A 131 -18.11 18.44 4.69
CA GLY A 131 -17.96 17.71 5.95
C GLY A 131 -18.06 16.19 5.85
N GLU A 132 -18.29 15.62 4.65
CA GLU A 132 -18.30 14.18 4.44
C GLU A 132 -16.89 13.59 4.53
N SER A 133 -16.82 12.35 5.03
CA SER A 133 -15.60 11.56 5.07
C SER A 133 -15.86 10.14 4.57
N ILE A 134 -14.92 9.60 3.82
CA ILE A 134 -14.93 8.24 3.29
C ILE A 134 -13.65 7.55 3.74
N GLU A 135 -13.82 6.43 4.44
CA GLU A 135 -12.72 5.59 4.93
C GLU A 135 -12.61 4.31 4.08
N ARG A 136 -11.37 3.89 3.83
CA ARG A 136 -11.02 2.65 3.12
C ARG A 136 -9.83 1.98 3.77
N GLN A 137 -9.93 0.66 3.94
CA GLN A 137 -8.81 -0.14 4.41
C GLN A 137 -7.94 -0.59 3.23
N TYR A 138 -6.64 -0.44 3.39
CA TYR A 138 -5.61 -0.85 2.45
C TYR A 138 -4.61 -1.81 3.09
N GLU A 139 -4.11 -2.75 2.29
CA GLU A 139 -3.17 -3.78 2.68
C GLU A 139 -1.79 -3.55 2.03
N LEU A 140 -0.76 -3.70 2.86
CA LEU A 140 0.66 -3.71 2.50
C LEU A 140 1.14 -5.17 2.49
N ILE A 141 1.28 -5.74 1.29
CA ILE A 141 1.67 -7.15 1.13
C ILE A 141 3.19 -7.27 1.20
N GLY A 142 3.74 -8.06 2.12
CA GLY A 142 5.18 -8.19 2.35
C GLY A 142 5.99 -8.57 1.11
N ARG A 143 5.48 -9.48 0.26
CA ARG A 143 6.16 -9.85 -1.00
C ARG A 143 6.31 -8.72 -2.01
N ARG A 144 5.62 -7.59 -1.81
CA ARG A 144 5.73 -6.37 -2.65
C ARG A 144 6.64 -5.32 -2.03
N VAL A 145 7.11 -5.53 -0.80
CA VAL A 145 8.07 -4.67 -0.13
C VAL A 145 9.48 -5.21 -0.41
N SER A 146 10.26 -4.45 -1.16
CA SER A 146 11.62 -4.86 -1.56
C SER A 146 12.70 -4.41 -0.59
N THR A 147 12.48 -3.31 0.14
CA THR A 147 13.47 -2.66 1.00
C THR A 147 12.75 -1.93 2.16
N ALA A 148 13.45 -1.71 3.27
CA ALA A 148 13.02 -0.77 4.31
C ALA A 148 13.28 0.69 3.89
N GLY A 149 12.53 1.63 4.46
CA GLY A 149 12.69 3.06 4.13
C GLY A 149 11.43 3.88 4.38
N THR A 150 11.51 5.17 4.06
CA THR A 150 10.35 6.07 4.08
C THR A 150 9.79 6.21 2.67
N TYR A 151 8.47 6.03 2.58
CA TYR A 151 7.72 6.09 1.34
C TYR A 151 6.66 7.17 1.40
N THR A 152 6.34 7.77 0.27
CA THR A 152 5.25 8.75 0.13
C THR A 152 4.04 8.11 -0.54
N LEU A 153 2.84 8.38 -0.03
CA LEU A 153 1.57 7.94 -0.63
C LEU A 153 1.29 8.72 -1.92
N GLN A 154 1.04 8.02 -3.02
CA GLN A 154 0.69 8.60 -4.31
C GLN A 154 -0.31 7.72 -5.08
N GLY A 155 -0.73 8.17 -6.27
CA GLY A 155 -1.41 7.29 -7.23
C GLY A 155 -0.44 6.25 -7.78
N TYR A 156 -0.88 4.98 -7.90
CA TYR A 156 -0.07 3.88 -8.42
C TYR A 156 0.14 3.92 -9.94
N PHE A 157 -0.63 4.74 -10.65
CA PHE A 157 -0.48 4.90 -12.10
C PHE A 157 -0.42 6.36 -12.52
N ASP A 158 -0.75 7.26 -11.59
CA ASP A 158 -0.97 8.68 -11.83
C ASP A 158 -0.16 9.45 -10.78
N GLU A 159 0.37 10.61 -11.15
CA GLU A 159 1.20 11.44 -10.24
C GLU A 159 0.48 11.81 -8.95
N VAL A 160 -0.85 11.96 -9.03
CA VAL A 160 -1.73 12.20 -7.89
C VAL A 160 -2.82 11.14 -7.83
N PRO A 161 -3.28 10.74 -6.62
CA PRO A 161 -4.35 9.76 -6.49
C PRO A 161 -5.69 10.29 -6.99
N LEU A 162 -5.92 11.60 -6.89
CA LEU A 162 -7.16 12.25 -7.31
C LEU A 162 -6.95 13.72 -7.68
N SER A 163 -7.96 14.27 -8.33
CA SER A 163 -8.15 15.72 -8.49
C SER A 163 -9.53 16.10 -7.97
N TYR A 164 -9.71 17.36 -7.58
CA TYR A 164 -10.99 17.86 -7.09
C TYR A 164 -11.32 19.22 -7.69
N ARG A 165 -12.58 19.64 -7.55
CA ARG A 165 -13.03 21.01 -7.82
C ARG A 165 -14.31 21.30 -7.04
N THR A 166 -14.59 22.57 -6.82
CA THR A 166 -15.94 23.03 -6.43
C THR A 166 -16.83 23.13 -7.67
N ASP A 167 -18.14 23.24 -7.49
CA ASP A 167 -19.07 23.47 -8.60
C ASP A 167 -18.90 24.85 -9.26
N GLU A 168 -18.28 25.80 -8.56
CA GLU A 168 -17.97 27.14 -9.05
C GLU A 168 -16.74 27.15 -9.98
N ASP A 169 -15.89 26.12 -9.88
CA ASP A 169 -14.63 26.02 -10.60
C ASP A 169 -14.76 25.18 -11.89
N ALA A 170 -14.25 25.72 -13.00
CA ALA A 170 -14.20 24.98 -14.26
C ALA A 170 -13.06 23.93 -14.26
N ASP A 171 -11.94 24.27 -13.65
CA ASP A 171 -10.70 23.50 -13.70
C ASP A 171 -10.57 22.53 -12.52
N TRP A 172 -9.90 21.42 -12.77
CA TRP A 172 -9.58 20.42 -11.74
C TRP A 172 -8.26 20.77 -11.06
N VAL A 173 -8.25 20.72 -9.73
CA VAL A 173 -7.05 20.89 -8.90
C VAL A 173 -6.50 19.51 -8.56
N ALA A 174 -5.22 19.27 -8.89
CA ALA A 174 -4.52 18.05 -8.50
C ALA A 174 -4.28 18.02 -6.99
N TYR A 175 -4.59 16.91 -6.33
CA TYR A 175 -4.39 16.76 -4.88
C TYR A 175 -3.14 15.95 -4.59
N HIS A 176 -2.15 16.58 -3.95
CA HIS A 176 -0.89 15.94 -3.56
C HIS A 176 -0.94 15.68 -2.05
N PRO A 177 -1.33 14.48 -1.59
CA PRO A 177 -1.36 14.19 -0.17
C PRO A 177 0.07 14.14 0.41
N SER A 178 0.28 14.88 1.49
CA SER A 178 1.54 14.89 2.24
C SER A 178 1.55 13.76 3.28
N VAL A 179 1.61 12.51 2.82
CA VAL A 179 1.64 11.31 3.69
C VAL A 179 2.92 10.52 3.49
N SER A 180 3.64 10.26 4.59
CA SER A 180 4.82 9.43 4.63
C SER A 180 4.61 8.18 5.50
N VAL A 181 5.04 7.03 5.01
CA VAL A 181 4.99 5.73 5.69
C VAL A 181 6.40 5.18 5.81
N THR A 182 6.89 4.91 7.01
CA THR A 182 8.23 4.36 7.23
C THR A 182 8.17 2.88 7.60
N LEU A 183 8.83 2.07 6.77
CA LEU A 183 8.97 0.63 6.95
C LEU A 183 10.36 0.32 7.50
N THR A 184 10.42 -0.55 8.50
CA THR A 184 11.69 -1.09 9.04
C THR A 184 11.68 -2.61 8.95
N GLU A 185 12.85 -3.22 8.73
CA GLU A 185 13.00 -4.67 8.78
C GLU A 185 12.65 -5.19 10.17
N GLN A 186 11.87 -6.28 10.24
CA GLN A 186 11.67 -7.00 11.48
C GLN A 186 12.95 -7.76 11.84
N SER A 187 13.46 -7.51 13.04
CA SER A 187 14.59 -8.28 13.56
C SER A 187 14.11 -9.65 14.02
N VAL A 188 14.32 -10.67 13.19
CA VAL A 188 14.26 -12.08 13.61
C VAL A 188 15.48 -12.38 14.47
N LEU A 189 15.44 -12.00 15.75
CA LEU A 189 16.41 -12.47 16.73
C LEU A 189 15.99 -13.86 17.25
N PRO A 190 16.93 -14.83 17.32
CA PRO A 190 16.67 -16.20 17.78
C PRO A 190 16.44 -16.33 19.29
#